data_AF-A0A2A4IT89-F1
#
_entry.id   AF-A0A2A4IT89-F1
#
_cell.length_a   1.000
_cell.length_b   1.000
_cell.length_c   1.000
_cell.angle_alpha   90.00
_cell.angle_beta   90.00
_cell.angle_gamma   90.00
#
_symmetry.space_group_name_H-M   'P 1'
#
loop_
_entity.id
_entity.type
_entity.pdbx_description
1 polymer ?
#
loop_
_entity_poly.entity_id
_entity_poly.type
_entity_poly.pdbx_seq_one_letter_code
_entity_poly.pdbx_strand_id
1 'polypeptide(L)'
;MCDCLFSDAPAPLRHKAARELTRLLLGGFLRLRAPLYYRYCALLADEDDDVREPAEYYVTCGLTTDAIYHHFVECVLYYNHEEKDRIDFDDRQLIYDVMLQRMSIVQKLNIQCRLAREVLEHAADLTDEGDEELPPPINAALLDTITLLCGPRMKLPKKSHKSTEANDIDELQERVTNNIVSRKMKITVAEVLVPAVLRLHSRLKSRGGQINTYLIHIASDLLQDYEQEIKELFEDNTELMKSIQLFQETIGLEVTFGNVRNLVTDTAPAEPDTPRAPRRR
;
A
#
# COMPACT_ATOMS: atom_id res chain seq x y z
N MET A 1 20.64 16.49 -10.01
CA MET A 1 19.82 17.66 -10.47
C MET A 1 18.81 17.88 -9.35
N CYS A 2 18.79 19.08 -8.75
CA CYS A 2 18.10 19.39 -7.49
C CYS A 2 18.69 18.72 -6.22
N ASP A 3 20.01 18.61 -6.15
CA ASP A 3 20.73 18.10 -4.97
C ASP A 3 20.45 18.95 -3.70
N CYS A 4 19.92 20.17 -3.86
CA CYS A 4 19.41 21.00 -2.78
C CYS A 4 18.12 20.47 -2.10
N LEU A 5 17.51 19.39 -2.62
CA LEU A 5 16.34 18.73 -2.04
C LEU A 5 16.67 17.42 -1.33
N PHE A 6 17.92 16.94 -1.42
CA PHE A 6 18.30 15.69 -0.77
C PHE A 6 18.37 15.85 0.74
N SER A 7 18.09 14.76 1.45
CA SER A 7 18.09 14.71 2.91
C SER A 7 19.43 15.12 3.54
N ASP A 8 20.55 14.99 2.81
CA ASP A 8 21.89 15.38 3.24
C ASP A 8 22.21 16.88 3.02
N ALA A 9 21.40 17.59 2.23
CA ALA A 9 21.58 19.03 2.01
C ALA A 9 21.21 19.82 3.28
N PRO A 10 21.86 20.97 3.57
CA PRO A 10 21.54 21.75 4.76
C PRO A 10 20.06 22.18 4.81
N ALA A 11 19.41 22.04 5.97
CA ALA A 11 17.99 22.38 6.15
C ALA A 11 17.59 23.77 5.63
N PRO A 12 18.35 24.86 5.85
CA PRO A 12 18.01 26.17 5.29
C PRO A 12 17.99 26.22 3.75
N LEU A 13 18.81 25.38 3.10
CA LEU A 13 18.83 25.26 1.65
C LEU A 13 17.61 24.47 1.15
N ARG A 14 17.26 23.37 1.82
CA ARG A 14 16.05 22.58 1.51
C ARG A 14 14.79 23.42 1.68
N HIS A 15 14.68 24.17 2.78
CA HIS A 15 13.56 25.06 3.07
C HIS A 15 13.35 26.08 1.97
N LYS A 16 14.42 26.79 1.61
CA LYS A 16 14.37 27.77 0.52
C LYS A 16 14.01 27.12 -0.81
N ALA A 17 14.60 25.96 -1.13
CA ALA A 17 14.33 25.24 -2.36
C ALA A 17 12.87 24.77 -2.44
N ALA A 18 12.34 24.15 -1.39
CA ALA A 18 10.96 23.71 -1.30
C ALA A 18 9.99 24.87 -1.52
N ARG A 19 10.17 26.00 -0.81
CA ARG A 19 9.31 27.19 -0.96
C ARG A 19 9.34 27.78 -2.37
N GLU A 20 10.52 27.97 -2.96
CA GLU A 20 10.61 28.54 -4.30
C GLU A 20 10.07 27.58 -5.37
N LEU A 21 10.32 26.27 -5.24
CA LEU A 21 9.73 25.28 -6.14
C LEU A 21 8.21 25.28 -6.03
N THR A 22 7.64 25.26 -4.83
CA THR A 22 6.18 25.35 -4.62
C THR A 22 5.60 26.60 -5.27
N ARG A 23 6.25 27.76 -5.11
CA ARG A 23 5.81 29.01 -5.77
C ARG A 23 5.83 28.92 -7.28
N LEU A 24 6.89 28.38 -7.87
CA LEU A 24 7.00 28.20 -9.32
C LEU A 24 5.95 27.22 -9.86
N LEU A 25 5.65 26.16 -9.11
CA LEU A 25 4.63 25.19 -9.44
C LEU A 25 3.22 25.78 -9.37
N LEU A 26 2.89 26.50 -8.29
CA LEU A 26 1.60 27.18 -8.13
C LEU A 26 1.40 28.30 -9.16
N GLY A 27 2.48 29.00 -9.51
CA GLY A 27 2.47 30.02 -10.57
C GLY A 27 2.41 29.45 -11.99
N GLY A 28 2.48 28.13 -12.17
CA GLY A 28 2.46 27.47 -13.48
C GLY A 28 3.74 27.66 -14.31
N PHE A 29 4.81 28.20 -13.72
CA PHE A 29 6.11 28.40 -14.36
C PHE A 29 6.94 27.11 -14.43
N LEU A 30 6.62 26.15 -13.57
CA LEU A 30 7.25 24.84 -13.50
C LEU A 30 6.20 23.74 -13.61
N ARG A 31 6.56 22.61 -14.24
CA ARG A 31 5.78 21.38 -14.23
C ARG A 31 6.61 20.26 -13.62
N LEU A 32 6.02 19.49 -12.70
CA LEU A 32 6.69 18.29 -12.20
C LEU A 32 6.75 17.23 -13.30
N ARG A 33 7.97 16.81 -13.61
CA ARG A 33 8.29 15.66 -14.48
C ARG A 33 9.35 14.82 -13.77
N ALA A 34 9.43 13.53 -14.10
CA ALA A 34 10.51 12.69 -13.59
C ALA A 34 11.89 13.26 -13.99
N PRO A 35 12.91 13.22 -13.10
CA PRO A 35 12.87 12.71 -11.73
C PRO A 35 12.42 13.75 -10.69
N LEU A 36 12.26 15.02 -11.06
CA LEU A 36 11.88 16.10 -10.14
C LEU A 36 10.53 15.85 -9.44
N TYR A 37 9.58 15.20 -10.12
CA TYR A 37 8.33 14.76 -9.51
C TYR A 37 8.57 13.95 -8.23
N TYR A 38 9.42 12.91 -8.32
CA TYR A 38 9.71 12.01 -7.21
C TYR A 38 10.48 12.73 -6.12
N ARG A 39 11.48 13.54 -6.50
CA ARG A 39 12.25 14.34 -5.53
C ARG A 39 11.41 15.36 -4.78
N TYR A 40 10.46 15.98 -5.45
CA TYR A 40 9.56 16.93 -4.81
C TYR A 40 8.58 16.22 -3.86
N CYS A 41 8.08 15.04 -4.24
CA CYS A 41 7.20 14.25 -3.36
C CYS A 41 7.93 13.65 -2.17
N ALA A 42 9.24 13.37 -2.27
CA ALA A 42 10.07 12.91 -1.16
C ALA A 42 10.12 13.93 0.00
N LEU A 43 9.93 15.22 -0.28
CA LEU A 43 9.87 16.27 0.74
C LEU A 43 8.70 16.09 1.74
N LEU A 44 7.69 15.29 1.41
CA LEU A 44 6.60 14.94 2.33
C LEU A 44 7.10 14.16 3.56
N ALA A 45 8.29 13.58 3.49
CA ALA A 45 8.94 12.87 4.58
C ALA A 45 10.18 13.61 5.10
N ASP A 46 10.38 14.89 4.77
CA ASP A 46 11.49 15.65 5.36
C ASP A 46 11.26 15.82 6.87
N GLU A 47 12.32 15.69 7.66
CA GLU A 47 12.30 15.90 9.12
C GLU A 47 11.95 17.33 9.52
N ASP A 48 12.29 18.31 8.67
CA ASP A 48 12.00 19.71 8.90
C ASP A 48 10.60 20.09 8.39
N ASP A 49 9.71 20.45 9.33
CA ASP A 49 8.33 20.86 9.03
C ASP A 49 8.25 22.00 8.02
N ASP A 50 9.22 22.92 8.06
CA ASP A 50 9.31 24.08 7.16
C ASP A 50 9.61 23.66 5.70
N VAL A 51 10.21 22.47 5.51
CA VAL A 51 10.42 21.84 4.20
C VAL A 51 9.20 21.03 3.78
N ARG A 52 8.58 20.31 4.73
CA ARG A 52 7.44 19.42 4.48
C ARG A 52 6.17 20.18 4.11
N GLU A 53 5.83 21.24 4.84
CA GLU A 53 4.57 21.97 4.69
C GLU A 53 4.33 22.49 3.26
N PRO A 54 5.30 23.13 2.57
CA PRO A 54 5.12 23.54 1.17
C PRO A 54 4.83 22.37 0.22
N ALA A 55 5.43 21.21 0.45
CA ALA A 55 5.23 20.01 -0.37
C ALA A 55 3.87 19.37 -0.08
N GLU A 56 3.47 19.29 1.20
CA GLU A 56 2.16 18.79 1.62
C GLU A 56 1.03 19.63 1.02
N TYR A 57 1.16 20.97 1.09
CA TYR A 57 0.20 21.86 0.46
C TYR A 57 0.08 21.62 -1.05
N TYR A 58 1.20 21.55 -1.76
CA TYR A 58 1.16 21.37 -3.22
C TYR A 58 0.65 19.98 -3.61
N VAL A 59 1.13 18.92 -2.98
CA VAL A 59 0.69 17.54 -3.29
C VAL A 59 -0.77 17.34 -2.92
N THR A 60 -1.30 18.03 -1.90
CA THR A 60 -2.70 17.91 -1.47
C THR A 60 -3.65 18.83 -2.23
N CYS A 61 -3.22 20.02 -2.65
CA CYS A 61 -4.10 21.01 -3.27
C CYS A 61 -3.76 21.33 -4.72
N GLY A 62 -2.47 21.33 -5.09
CA GLY A 62 -1.99 21.74 -6.42
C GLY A 62 -1.85 20.58 -7.40
N LEU A 63 -1.45 19.40 -6.95
CA LEU A 63 -1.21 18.24 -7.80
C LEU A 63 -2.53 17.57 -8.19
N THR A 64 -2.67 17.27 -9.48
CA THR A 64 -3.87 16.60 -10.01
C THR A 64 -3.87 15.13 -9.61
N THR A 65 -5.06 14.59 -9.33
CA THR A 65 -5.23 13.16 -9.01
C THR A 65 -4.78 12.26 -10.15
N ASP A 66 -4.89 12.73 -11.39
CA ASP A 66 -4.41 12.06 -12.60
C ASP A 66 -2.89 11.94 -12.63
N ALA A 67 -2.16 13.03 -12.30
CA ALA A 67 -0.70 12.97 -12.20
C ALA A 67 -0.24 12.02 -11.10
N ILE A 68 -0.92 12.02 -9.94
CA ILE A 68 -0.64 11.07 -8.86
C ILE A 68 -0.88 9.63 -9.34
N TYR A 69 -2.03 9.37 -9.94
CA TYR A 69 -2.37 8.05 -10.48
C TYR A 69 -1.34 7.55 -11.49
N HIS A 70 -0.91 8.41 -12.42
CA HIS A 70 0.04 8.03 -13.45
C HIS A 70 1.43 7.70 -12.92
N HIS A 71 1.93 8.45 -11.92
CA HIS A 71 3.28 8.28 -11.38
C HIS A 71 3.39 7.31 -10.20
N PHE A 72 2.28 6.80 -9.66
CA PHE A 72 2.29 6.10 -8.37
C PHE A 72 3.19 4.86 -8.34
N VAL A 73 3.06 3.96 -9.33
CA VAL A 73 3.86 2.73 -9.36
C VAL A 73 5.33 3.04 -9.63
N GLU A 74 5.60 4.03 -10.47
CA GLU A 74 6.94 4.53 -10.72
C GLU A 74 7.55 5.16 -9.47
N CYS A 75 6.77 5.77 -8.57
CA CYS A 75 7.27 6.22 -7.26
C CYS A 75 7.69 5.04 -6.39
N VAL A 76 6.89 3.95 -6.38
CA VAL A 76 7.23 2.73 -5.65
C VAL A 76 8.57 2.17 -6.15
N LEU A 77 8.72 2.03 -7.46
CA LEU A 77 9.97 1.53 -8.05
C LEU A 77 11.15 2.51 -7.84
N TYR A 78 10.93 3.81 -8.01
CA TYR A 78 11.97 4.83 -7.93
C TYR A 78 12.59 4.91 -6.54
N TYR A 79 11.77 5.02 -5.48
CA TYR A 79 12.28 5.15 -4.12
C TYR A 79 12.97 3.88 -3.59
N ASN A 80 12.62 2.71 -4.14
CA ASN A 80 13.29 1.45 -3.79
C ASN A 80 14.56 1.18 -4.61
N HIS A 81 14.78 1.92 -5.70
CA HIS A 81 15.99 1.82 -6.53
C HIS A 81 17.02 2.92 -6.25
N GLU A 82 16.59 4.08 -5.75
CA GLU A 82 17.47 5.23 -5.58
C GLU A 82 18.44 5.05 -4.40
N GLU A 83 19.73 4.89 -4.71
CA GLU A 83 20.78 4.69 -3.71
C GLU A 83 21.32 6.00 -3.12
N LYS A 84 21.31 7.10 -3.89
CA LYS A 84 22.01 8.34 -3.50
C LYS A 84 21.35 9.08 -2.34
N ASP A 85 20.03 9.01 -2.26
CA ASP A 85 19.23 9.70 -1.24
C ASP A 85 18.07 8.75 -0.93
N ARG A 86 18.46 7.69 -0.23
CA ARG A 86 17.62 6.56 0.13
C ARG A 86 16.59 7.02 1.16
N ILE A 87 15.33 6.84 0.84
CA ILE A 87 14.21 7.12 1.73
C ILE A 87 13.92 5.85 2.54
N ASP A 88 13.75 5.99 3.85
CA ASP A 88 13.45 4.86 4.73
C ASP A 88 12.06 4.28 4.49
N PHE A 89 11.84 3.04 4.92
CA PHE A 89 10.59 2.32 4.63
C PHE A 89 9.35 3.08 5.13
N ASP A 90 9.38 3.55 6.38
CA ASP A 90 8.24 4.24 6.99
C ASP A 90 7.93 5.56 6.27
N ASP A 91 8.96 6.30 5.86
CA ASP A 91 8.85 7.53 5.08
C ASP A 91 8.26 7.28 3.69
N ARG A 92 8.68 6.20 3.02
CA ARG A 92 8.06 5.80 1.74
C ARG A 92 6.58 5.50 1.91
N GLN A 93 6.21 4.76 2.97
CA GLN A 93 4.80 4.47 3.27
C GLN A 93 4.00 5.75 3.53
N LEU A 94 4.56 6.71 4.27
CA LEU A 94 3.94 8.03 4.48
C LEU A 94 3.68 8.76 3.15
N ILE A 95 4.66 8.80 2.26
CA ILE A 95 4.52 9.43 0.94
C ILE A 95 3.39 8.76 0.14
N TYR A 96 3.37 7.42 0.08
CA TYR A 96 2.32 6.67 -0.64
C TYR A 96 0.95 6.92 -0.03
N ASP A 97 0.87 7.01 1.29
CA ASP A 97 -0.38 7.26 2.01
C ASP A 97 -1.00 8.62 1.71
N VAL A 98 -0.18 9.67 1.61
CA VAL A 98 -0.62 11.02 1.19
C VAL A 98 -1.14 10.96 -0.26
N MET A 99 -0.44 10.27 -1.16
CA MET A 99 -0.87 10.09 -2.55
C MET A 99 -2.19 9.34 -2.67
N LEU A 100 -2.33 8.22 -1.96
CA LEU A 100 -3.53 7.38 -1.99
C LEU A 100 -4.76 8.10 -1.43
N GLN A 101 -4.61 9.01 -0.47
CA GLN A 101 -5.73 9.80 0.06
C GLN A 101 -6.41 10.67 -1.00
N ARG A 102 -5.67 11.11 -2.01
CA ARG A 102 -6.20 11.93 -3.11
C ARG A 102 -6.92 11.12 -4.18
N MET A 103 -6.66 9.82 -4.26
CA MET A 103 -7.18 8.96 -5.32
C MET A 103 -8.62 8.53 -5.05
N SER A 104 -9.42 8.46 -6.12
CA SER A 104 -10.72 7.80 -6.08
C SER A 104 -10.58 6.30 -5.86
N ILE A 105 -11.66 5.65 -5.38
CA ILE A 105 -11.69 4.19 -5.21
C ILE A 105 -11.36 3.47 -6.54
N VAL A 106 -11.88 3.97 -7.67
CA VAL A 106 -11.60 3.40 -9.00
C VAL A 106 -10.12 3.48 -9.36
N GLN A 107 -9.47 4.62 -9.10
CA GLN A 107 -8.03 4.76 -9.33
C GLN A 107 -7.23 3.80 -8.45
N LYS A 108 -7.59 3.65 -7.17
CA LYS A 108 -6.92 2.70 -6.26
C LYS A 108 -7.03 1.26 -6.74
N LEU A 109 -8.20 0.83 -7.22
CA LEU A 109 -8.38 -0.51 -7.79
C LEU A 109 -7.53 -0.71 -9.05
N ASN A 110 -7.44 0.31 -9.91
CA ASN A 110 -6.53 0.25 -11.06
C ASN A 110 -5.06 0.21 -10.63
N ILE A 111 -4.67 0.94 -9.58
CA ILE A 111 -3.32 0.86 -9.01
C ILE A 111 -3.03 -0.54 -8.47
N GLN A 112 -3.99 -1.25 -7.84
CA GLN A 112 -3.79 -2.65 -7.44
C GLN A 112 -3.43 -3.53 -8.63
N CYS A 113 -4.14 -3.38 -9.75
CA CYS A 113 -3.83 -4.12 -10.98
C CYS A 113 -2.46 -3.74 -11.57
N ARG A 114 -2.08 -2.46 -11.51
CA ARG A 114 -0.76 -2.00 -11.97
C ARG A 114 0.37 -2.54 -11.09
N LEU A 115 0.24 -2.46 -9.76
CA LEU A 115 1.19 -3.04 -8.81
C LEU A 115 1.36 -4.55 -9.01
N ALA A 116 0.26 -5.27 -9.26
CA ALA A 116 0.31 -6.69 -9.57
C ALA A 116 1.16 -6.97 -10.81
N ARG A 117 0.92 -6.27 -11.92
CA ARG A 117 1.62 -6.50 -13.19
C ARG A 117 3.06 -5.99 -13.19
N GLU A 118 3.25 -4.75 -12.75
CA GLU A 118 4.52 -4.05 -12.88
C GLU A 118 5.53 -4.43 -11.78
N VAL A 119 5.05 -4.98 -10.65
CA VAL A 119 5.92 -5.38 -9.53
C VAL A 119 5.83 -6.88 -9.24
N LEU A 120 4.64 -7.43 -8.95
CA LEU A 120 4.52 -8.83 -8.52
C LEU A 120 4.83 -9.82 -9.66
N GLU A 121 4.21 -9.63 -10.82
CA GLU A 121 4.44 -10.47 -12.01
C GLU A 121 5.87 -10.30 -12.51
N HIS A 122 6.38 -9.08 -12.57
CA HIS A 122 7.76 -8.82 -12.96
C HIS A 122 8.77 -9.53 -12.03
N ALA A 123 8.55 -9.49 -10.72
CA ALA A 123 9.40 -10.24 -9.78
C ALA A 123 9.29 -11.75 -9.98
N ALA A 124 8.09 -12.27 -10.27
CA ALA A 124 7.92 -13.69 -10.58
C ALA A 124 8.64 -14.08 -11.89
N ASP A 125 8.64 -13.22 -12.91
CA ASP A 125 9.38 -13.43 -14.16
C ASP A 125 10.89 -13.50 -13.91
N LEU A 126 11.44 -12.61 -13.09
CA LEU A 126 12.87 -12.64 -12.74
C LEU A 126 13.26 -13.94 -12.03
N THR A 127 12.39 -14.50 -11.19
CA THR A 127 12.65 -15.82 -10.57
C THR A 127 12.56 -16.98 -11.54
N ASP A 128 11.88 -16.83 -12.69
CA ASP A 128 11.74 -17.86 -13.70
C ASP A 128 12.96 -17.96 -14.63
N GLU A 129 13.73 -16.87 -14.74
CA GLU A 129 14.95 -16.79 -15.56
C GLU A 129 16.16 -17.51 -14.93
N GLY A 130 15.98 -18.13 -13.75
CA GLY A 130 16.99 -18.95 -13.08
C GLY A 130 17.72 -18.26 -11.94
N ASP A 131 17.38 -17.00 -11.65
CA ASP A 131 17.89 -16.26 -10.50
C ASP A 131 17.08 -16.64 -9.24
N GLU A 132 17.70 -17.41 -8.33
CA GLU A 132 17.09 -17.74 -7.04
C GLU A 132 16.96 -16.49 -6.14
N GLU A 133 17.75 -15.44 -6.39
CA GLU A 133 17.78 -14.21 -5.60
C GLU A 133 17.29 -13.00 -6.41
N LEU A 134 16.25 -12.34 -5.88
CA LEU A 134 15.73 -11.12 -6.48
C LEU A 134 16.70 -9.95 -6.26
N PRO A 135 16.87 -9.06 -7.25
CA PRO A 135 17.65 -7.84 -7.06
C PRO A 135 17.17 -7.05 -5.83
N PRO A 136 18.07 -6.50 -5.00
CA PRO A 136 17.69 -5.80 -3.78
C PRO A 136 16.63 -4.69 -3.97
N PRO A 137 16.67 -3.87 -5.05
CA PRO A 137 15.62 -2.88 -5.33
C PRO A 137 14.24 -3.50 -5.56
N ILE A 138 14.16 -4.62 -6.28
CA ILE A 138 12.91 -5.33 -6.54
C ILE A 138 12.39 -5.96 -5.25
N ASN A 139 13.29 -6.55 -4.46
CA ASN A 139 12.94 -7.13 -3.17
C ASN A 139 12.36 -6.08 -2.19
N ALA A 140 12.93 -4.88 -2.17
CA ALA A 140 12.42 -3.76 -1.38
C ALA A 140 11.07 -3.24 -1.93
N ALA A 141 10.94 -3.08 -3.26
CA ALA A 141 9.68 -2.69 -3.89
C ALA A 141 8.55 -3.70 -3.66
N LEU A 142 8.85 -5.00 -3.57
CA LEU A 142 7.89 -6.04 -3.20
C LEU A 142 7.36 -5.85 -1.79
N LEU A 143 8.21 -5.54 -0.81
CA LEU A 143 7.78 -5.30 0.56
C LEU A 143 6.84 -4.09 0.65
N ASP A 144 7.19 -3.00 -0.03
CA ASP A 144 6.33 -1.82 -0.13
C ASP A 144 5.00 -2.17 -0.80
N THR A 145 5.04 -2.91 -1.92
CA THR A 145 3.86 -3.30 -2.69
C THR A 145 2.91 -4.18 -1.87
N ILE A 146 3.44 -5.20 -1.18
CA ILE A 146 2.61 -6.09 -0.36
C ILE A 146 1.99 -5.30 0.81
N THR A 147 2.76 -4.40 1.43
CA THR A 147 2.26 -3.56 2.53
C THR A 147 1.15 -2.62 2.04
N LEU A 148 1.31 -2.00 0.87
CA LEU A 148 0.29 -1.17 0.24
C LEU A 148 -0.99 -1.96 -0.05
N LEU A 149 -0.87 -3.15 -0.66
CA LEU A 149 -2.01 -3.98 -1.01
C LEU A 149 -2.76 -4.52 0.23
N CYS A 150 -2.04 -4.83 1.31
CA CYS A 150 -2.64 -5.19 2.61
C CYS A 150 -3.20 -3.98 3.37
N GLY A 151 -2.79 -2.77 3.01
CA GLY A 151 -3.06 -1.55 3.73
C GLY A 151 -4.55 -1.13 3.68
N PRO A 152 -5.06 -0.50 4.76
CA PRO A 152 -6.47 -0.11 4.84
C PRO A 152 -6.89 0.88 3.75
N ARG A 153 -5.94 1.68 3.22
CA ARG A 153 -6.22 2.67 2.16
C ARG A 153 -6.49 2.04 0.80
N MET A 154 -6.04 0.80 0.59
CA MET A 154 -6.24 0.02 -0.64
C MET A 154 -7.37 -1.00 -0.51
N LYS A 155 -7.71 -1.42 0.72
CA LYS A 155 -8.81 -2.36 0.96
C LYS A 155 -10.15 -1.79 0.50
N LEU A 156 -10.95 -2.66 -0.10
CA LEU A 156 -12.34 -2.35 -0.42
C LEU A 156 -13.13 -2.13 0.88
N PRO A 157 -14.07 -1.16 0.92
CA PRO A 157 -15.02 -1.07 2.02
C PRO A 157 -15.72 -2.42 2.20
N LYS A 158 -15.58 -3.04 3.38
CA LYS A 158 -16.28 -4.28 3.69
C LYS A 158 -17.75 -3.95 3.95
N LYS A 159 -18.66 -4.77 3.41
CA LYS A 159 -20.08 -4.69 3.80
C LYS A 159 -20.17 -4.91 5.30
N SER A 160 -20.76 -3.98 6.02
CA SER A 160 -20.93 -4.15 7.46
C SER A 160 -21.95 -5.29 7.69
N HIS A 161 -21.51 -6.41 8.25
CA HIS A 161 -22.42 -7.43 8.76
C HIS A 161 -22.65 -7.14 10.25
N LYS A 162 -23.80 -6.50 10.54
CA LYS A 162 -24.41 -6.09 11.84
C LYS A 162 -24.30 -4.56 12.06
N SER A 163 -25.34 -3.82 12.45
CA SER A 163 -26.55 -4.14 13.24
C SER A 163 -27.77 -3.33 12.80
N THR A 164 -28.96 -3.84 13.13
CA THR A 164 -30.33 -3.39 12.83
C THR A 164 -30.72 -1.97 13.29
N GLU A 165 -29.78 -1.06 13.49
CA GLU A 165 -30.01 0.36 13.79
C GLU A 165 -28.88 1.23 13.19
N ALA A 166 -28.61 1.08 11.89
CA ALA A 166 -27.71 1.98 11.18
C ALA A 166 -28.42 3.32 10.92
N ASN A 167 -27.79 4.43 11.29
CA ASN A 167 -28.26 5.77 10.92
C ASN A 167 -28.35 5.85 9.38
N ASP A 168 -29.42 6.47 8.85
CA ASP A 168 -29.65 6.66 7.40
C ASP A 168 -28.41 7.21 6.66
N ILE A 169 -27.57 8.00 7.34
CA ILE A 169 -26.35 8.61 6.79
C ILE A 169 -25.26 7.55 6.53
N ASP A 170 -25.08 6.59 7.42
CA ASP A 170 -24.09 5.52 7.27
C ASP A 170 -24.54 4.53 6.19
N GLU A 171 -25.83 4.21 6.12
CA GLU A 171 -26.39 3.43 5.01
C GLU A 171 -26.26 4.16 3.66
N LEU A 172 -26.47 5.49 3.62
CA LEU A 172 -26.27 6.28 2.41
C LEU A 172 -24.80 6.31 1.97
N GLN A 173 -23.86 6.49 2.90
CA GLN A 173 -22.42 6.44 2.60
C GLN A 173 -21.99 5.04 2.15
N GLU A 174 -22.47 3.98 2.80
CA GLU A 174 -22.20 2.59 2.41
C GLU A 174 -22.79 2.27 1.03
N ARG A 175 -24.00 2.77 0.71
CA ARG A 175 -24.60 2.60 -0.62
C ARG A 175 -23.88 3.38 -1.70
N VAL A 176 -23.44 4.61 -1.44
CA VAL A 176 -22.68 5.42 -2.42
C VAL A 176 -21.31 4.78 -2.68
N THR A 177 -20.59 4.36 -1.63
CA THR A 177 -19.26 3.73 -1.78
C THR A 177 -19.34 2.34 -2.43
N ASN A 178 -20.32 1.51 -2.07
CA ASN A 178 -20.52 0.20 -2.68
C ASN A 178 -21.08 0.29 -4.12
N ASN A 179 -21.87 1.32 -4.45
CA ASN A 179 -22.35 1.51 -5.83
C ASN A 179 -21.25 1.99 -6.79
N ILE A 180 -20.16 2.60 -6.29
CA ILE A 180 -19.02 3.01 -7.12
C ILE A 180 -18.18 1.81 -7.56
N VAL A 181 -18.07 0.77 -6.72
CA VAL A 181 -17.32 -0.44 -7.05
C VAL A 181 -18.24 -1.49 -7.66
N SER A 182 -18.29 -1.51 -8.99
CA SER A 182 -19.05 -2.52 -9.71
C SER A 182 -18.48 -3.93 -9.49
N ARG A 183 -19.35 -4.95 -9.52
CA ARG A 183 -18.96 -6.36 -9.51
C ARG A 183 -17.94 -6.68 -10.61
N LYS A 184 -18.11 -6.08 -11.80
CA LYS A 184 -17.18 -6.22 -12.94
C LYS A 184 -15.78 -5.71 -12.58
N MET A 185 -15.66 -4.63 -11.81
CA MET A 185 -14.37 -4.12 -11.36
C MET A 185 -13.70 -5.07 -10.34
N LYS A 186 -14.48 -5.61 -9.39
CA LYS A 186 -13.95 -6.61 -8.44
C LYS A 186 -13.43 -7.84 -9.16
N ILE A 187 -14.17 -8.30 -10.16
CA ILE A 187 -13.77 -9.37 -11.07
C ILE A 187 -12.43 -9.06 -11.74
N THR A 188 -12.29 -7.88 -12.35
CA THR A 188 -11.04 -7.47 -13.00
C THR A 188 -9.86 -7.42 -12.03
N VAL A 189 -10.08 -6.95 -10.79
CA VAL A 189 -9.02 -6.95 -9.77
C VAL A 189 -8.65 -8.39 -9.38
N ALA A 190 -9.62 -9.25 -9.11
CA ALA A 190 -9.38 -10.66 -8.76
C ALA A 190 -8.64 -11.40 -9.87
N GLU A 191 -9.05 -11.18 -11.12
CA GLU A 191 -8.47 -11.78 -12.33
C GLU A 191 -6.98 -11.47 -12.48
N VAL A 192 -6.52 -10.30 -12.04
CA VAL A 192 -5.13 -9.88 -12.15
C VAL A 192 -4.35 -10.19 -10.87
N LEU A 193 -4.89 -9.81 -9.72
CA LEU A 193 -4.15 -9.82 -8.47
C LEU A 193 -3.99 -11.22 -7.88
N VAL A 194 -5.02 -12.07 -7.98
CA VAL A 194 -4.98 -13.43 -7.40
C VAL A 194 -3.92 -14.30 -8.10
N PRO A 195 -3.88 -14.40 -9.45
CA PRO A 195 -2.85 -15.18 -10.12
C PRO A 195 -1.44 -14.63 -9.87
N ALA A 196 -1.26 -13.30 -9.89
CA ALA A 196 0.03 -12.66 -9.65
C ALA A 196 0.61 -13.02 -8.27
N VAL A 197 -0.22 -12.91 -7.22
CA VAL A 197 0.18 -13.25 -5.85
C VAL A 197 0.48 -14.73 -5.70
N LEU A 198 -0.39 -15.62 -6.20
CA LEU A 198 -0.19 -17.07 -6.09
C LEU A 198 1.02 -17.54 -6.86
N ARG A 199 1.25 -17.00 -8.06
CA ARG A 199 2.45 -17.27 -8.86
C ARG A 199 3.70 -16.86 -8.09
N LEU A 200 3.77 -15.62 -7.60
CA LEU A 200 4.93 -15.14 -6.85
C LEU A 200 5.18 -15.97 -5.57
N HIS A 201 4.12 -16.29 -4.81
CA HIS A 201 4.23 -17.17 -3.64
C HIS A 201 4.79 -18.54 -4.02
N SER A 202 4.30 -19.16 -5.10
CA SER A 202 4.79 -20.48 -5.54
C SER A 202 6.30 -20.50 -5.85
N ARG A 203 6.86 -19.37 -6.29
CA ARG A 203 8.28 -19.20 -6.61
C ARG A 203 9.12 -18.90 -5.38
N LEU A 204 8.59 -18.12 -4.44
CA LEU A 204 9.33 -17.68 -3.26
C LEU A 204 9.17 -18.59 -2.03
N LYS A 205 8.19 -19.52 -2.02
CA LYS A 205 7.91 -20.37 -0.85
C LYS A 205 9.10 -21.21 -0.38
N SER A 206 9.96 -21.67 -1.29
CA SER A 206 11.16 -22.46 -0.96
C SER A 206 12.22 -21.64 -0.22
N ARG A 207 12.22 -20.31 -0.42
CA ARG A 207 13.17 -19.38 0.21
C ARG A 207 12.75 -18.99 1.63
N GLY A 208 11.45 -19.12 1.94
CA GLY A 208 10.88 -18.69 3.21
C GLY A 208 11.09 -17.19 3.47
N GLY A 209 11.23 -16.83 4.75
CA GLY A 209 11.50 -15.45 5.16
C GLY A 209 10.28 -14.53 5.18
N GLN A 210 10.53 -13.25 5.48
CA GLN A 210 9.49 -12.27 5.80
C GLN A 210 8.55 -11.99 4.61
N ILE A 211 9.06 -11.94 3.38
CA ILE A 211 8.24 -11.73 2.19
C ILE A 211 7.28 -12.90 2.00
N ASN A 212 7.72 -14.15 2.20
CA ASN A 212 6.85 -15.30 2.08
C ASN A 212 5.70 -15.25 3.12
N THR A 213 6.00 -14.85 4.36
CA THR A 213 4.97 -14.65 5.40
C THR A 213 3.94 -13.60 4.98
N TYR A 214 4.37 -12.47 4.42
CA TYR A 214 3.45 -11.45 3.93
C TYR A 214 2.68 -11.90 2.69
N LEU A 215 3.29 -12.69 1.79
CA LEU A 215 2.63 -13.28 0.63
C LEU A 215 1.53 -14.27 1.02
N ILE A 216 1.77 -15.08 2.05
CA ILE A 216 0.76 -15.94 2.64
C ILE A 216 -0.41 -15.10 3.16
N HIS A 217 -0.13 -14.06 3.94
CA HIS A 217 -1.18 -13.18 4.49
C HIS A 217 -2.02 -12.52 3.39
N ILE A 218 -1.38 -11.89 2.40
CA ILE A 218 -2.11 -11.22 1.32
C ILE A 218 -2.90 -12.22 0.47
N ALA A 219 -2.34 -13.39 0.18
CA ALA A 219 -3.05 -14.41 -0.57
C ALA A 219 -4.27 -14.93 0.20
N SER A 220 -4.17 -15.16 1.51
CA SER A 220 -5.32 -15.51 2.35
C SER A 220 -6.40 -14.42 2.35
N ASP A 221 -6.00 -13.16 2.54
CA ASP A 221 -6.92 -12.01 2.50
C ASP A 221 -7.64 -11.94 1.14
N LEU A 222 -6.92 -12.11 0.03
CA LEU A 222 -7.48 -12.03 -1.33
C LEU A 222 -8.44 -13.18 -1.62
N LEU A 223 -8.09 -14.41 -1.26
CA LEU A 223 -8.98 -15.56 -1.46
C LEU A 223 -10.27 -15.42 -0.65
N GLN A 224 -10.21 -14.77 0.51
CA GLN A 224 -11.39 -14.46 1.31
C GLN A 224 -12.20 -13.28 0.72
N ASP A 225 -11.55 -12.17 0.40
CA ASP A 225 -12.22 -10.93 -0.02
C ASP A 225 -12.84 -11.07 -1.42
N TYR A 226 -12.33 -11.97 -2.27
CA TYR A 226 -12.80 -12.22 -3.64
C TYR A 226 -13.37 -13.64 -3.85
N GLU A 227 -13.78 -14.34 -2.79
CA GLU A 227 -14.23 -15.74 -2.88
C GLU A 227 -15.33 -15.97 -3.94
N GLN A 228 -16.29 -15.04 -4.02
CA GLN A 228 -17.40 -15.14 -4.97
C GLN A 228 -16.94 -14.91 -6.42
N GLU A 229 -16.12 -13.89 -6.64
CA GLU A 229 -15.55 -13.57 -7.94
C GLU A 229 -14.63 -14.69 -8.43
N ILE A 230 -13.82 -15.29 -7.55
CA ILE A 230 -12.93 -16.42 -7.88
C ILE A 230 -13.73 -17.63 -8.35
N LYS A 231 -14.81 -17.99 -7.62
CA LYS A 231 -15.68 -19.12 -7.99
C LYS A 231 -16.30 -18.95 -9.36
N GLU A 232 -16.69 -17.72 -9.73
CA GLU A 232 -17.26 -17.43 -11.05
C GLU A 232 -16.21 -17.39 -12.15
N LEU A 233 -15.04 -16.78 -11.89
CA LEU A 233 -14.04 -16.52 -12.93
C LEU A 233 -13.22 -17.75 -13.29
N PHE A 234 -12.97 -18.61 -12.30
CA PHE A 234 -11.99 -19.67 -12.43
C PHE A 234 -12.59 -21.06 -12.38
N GLU A 235 -13.92 -21.20 -12.42
CA GLU A 235 -14.59 -22.50 -12.48
C GLU A 235 -14.02 -23.39 -13.60
N ASP A 236 -13.74 -22.79 -14.77
CA ASP A 236 -13.15 -23.47 -15.92
C ASP A 236 -11.62 -23.47 -15.95
N ASN A 237 -10.95 -22.65 -15.11
CA ASN A 237 -9.49 -22.57 -15.06
C ASN A 237 -8.92 -23.61 -14.11
N THR A 238 -8.81 -24.84 -14.61
CA THR A 238 -8.37 -25.99 -13.81
C THR A 238 -6.97 -25.83 -13.21
N GLU A 239 -6.07 -25.06 -13.83
CA GLU A 239 -4.71 -24.85 -13.33
C GLU A 239 -4.68 -23.88 -12.15
N LEU A 240 -5.38 -22.74 -12.26
CA LEU A 240 -5.44 -21.79 -11.16
C LEU A 240 -6.22 -22.35 -9.97
N MET A 241 -7.33 -23.07 -10.22
CA MET A 241 -8.08 -23.71 -9.13
C MET A 241 -7.26 -24.77 -8.39
N LYS A 242 -6.41 -25.53 -9.09
CA LYS A 242 -5.42 -26.41 -8.44
C LYS A 242 -4.41 -25.63 -7.62
N SER A 243 -3.93 -24.49 -8.12
CA SER A 243 -2.99 -23.63 -7.38
C SER A 243 -3.63 -23.08 -6.09
N ILE A 244 -4.88 -22.64 -6.15
CA ILE A 244 -5.66 -22.18 -4.98
C ILE A 244 -5.82 -23.31 -3.97
N GLN A 245 -6.24 -24.50 -4.41
CA GLN A 245 -6.40 -25.67 -3.53
C GLN A 245 -5.07 -26.05 -2.87
N LEU A 246 -3.99 -26.16 -3.66
CA LEU A 246 -2.66 -26.48 -3.16
C LEU A 246 -2.19 -25.45 -2.12
N PHE A 247 -2.45 -24.16 -2.36
CA PHE A 247 -2.13 -23.09 -1.41
C PHE A 247 -2.91 -23.25 -0.10
N GLN A 248 -4.22 -23.48 -0.18
CA GLN A 248 -5.08 -23.69 1.00
C GLN A 248 -4.69 -24.93 1.80
N GLU A 249 -4.31 -26.03 1.14
CA GLU A 249 -3.80 -27.24 1.80
C GLU A 249 -2.45 -26.97 2.47
N THR A 250 -1.54 -26.27 1.80
CA THR A 250 -0.21 -25.93 2.34
C THR A 250 -0.33 -25.08 3.61
N ILE A 251 -1.22 -24.07 3.62
CA ILE A 251 -1.46 -23.25 4.81
C ILE A 251 -2.23 -24.00 5.89
N GLY A 252 -3.17 -24.88 5.52
CA GLY A 252 -3.84 -25.73 6.50
C GLY A 252 -2.87 -26.66 7.26
N LEU A 253 -1.71 -26.95 6.67
CA LEU A 253 -0.62 -27.71 7.28
C LEU A 253 0.40 -26.81 8.02
N GLU A 254 0.56 -25.55 7.62
CA GLU A 254 1.36 -24.57 8.36
C GLU A 254 0.58 -24.07 9.58
N VAL A 255 1.08 -24.37 10.78
CA VAL A 255 0.51 -23.80 12.02
C VAL A 255 0.50 -22.29 11.86
N THR A 256 -0.70 -21.71 11.88
CA THR A 256 -0.94 -20.28 11.80
C THR A 256 -0.03 -19.60 12.81
N PHE A 257 1.02 -18.93 12.34
CA PHE A 257 1.83 -18.07 13.19
C PHE A 257 0.94 -16.89 13.57
N GLY A 258 0.25 -17.03 14.69
CA GLY A 258 -0.55 -15.99 15.30
C GLY A 258 0.28 -14.73 15.42
N ASN A 259 -0.31 -13.62 14.98
CA ASN A 259 0.16 -12.24 15.10
C ASN A 259 1.26 -12.02 16.16
N VAL A 260 2.52 -11.91 15.72
CA VAL A 260 3.63 -11.40 16.57
C VAL A 260 3.77 -9.88 16.43
N ARG A 261 2.71 -9.18 16.03
CA ARG A 261 2.66 -7.70 16.03
C ARG A 261 1.53 -7.19 16.91
N ASN A 262 1.57 -7.55 18.19
CA ASN A 262 1.15 -6.66 19.27
C ASN A 262 2.42 -6.17 19.98
N LEU A 263 3.14 -5.26 19.33
CA LEU A 263 4.10 -4.41 20.02
C LEU A 263 3.29 -3.23 20.54
N VAL A 264 3.32 -3.04 21.88
CA VAL A 264 2.61 -2.00 22.66
C VAL A 264 1.11 -2.34 22.81
N THR A 265 0.66 -3.08 23.82
CA THR A 265 0.52 -2.64 25.22
C THR A 265 0.46 -3.85 26.18
N ASP A 266 1.51 -4.12 26.95
CA ASP A 266 1.41 -5.02 28.12
C ASP A 266 2.33 -4.61 29.29
N THR A 267 2.71 -3.33 29.33
CA THR A 267 3.36 -2.74 30.49
C THR A 267 2.64 -1.45 30.89
N ALA A 268 1.36 -1.56 31.21
CA ALA A 268 0.74 -0.61 32.13
C ALA A 268 1.01 -1.14 33.56
N PRO A 269 1.63 -0.36 34.45
CA PRO A 269 1.69 -0.73 35.87
C PRO A 269 0.27 -0.87 36.42
N ALA A 270 0.08 -1.79 37.36
CA ALA A 270 -1.19 -1.94 38.05
C ALA A 270 -1.66 -0.59 38.62
N GLU A 271 -2.90 -0.21 38.32
CA GLU A 271 -3.53 0.97 38.92
C GLU A 271 -3.50 0.85 40.45
N PRO A 272 -3.14 1.91 41.19
CA PRO A 272 -3.16 1.86 42.64
C PRO A 272 -4.61 1.74 43.14
N ASP A 273 -4.82 0.79 44.06
CA ASP A 273 -6.11 0.56 44.74
C ASP A 273 -6.66 1.87 45.30
N THR A 274 -7.70 2.41 44.66
CA THR A 274 -8.47 3.52 45.20
C THR A 274 -9.54 2.97 46.16
N PRO A 275 -9.57 3.39 47.44
CA PRO A 275 -10.58 2.92 48.37
C PRO A 275 -11.99 3.32 47.91
N ARG A 276 -12.85 2.34 47.66
CA ARG A 276 -14.27 2.55 47.36
C ARG A 276 -14.94 3.30 48.50
N ALA A 277 -15.49 4.48 48.20
CA ALA A 277 -16.32 5.23 49.13
C ALA A 277 -17.61 4.44 49.48
N PRO A 278 -18.12 4.52 50.72
CA PRO A 278 -19.29 3.77 51.14
C PRO A 278 -20.55 4.34 50.49
N ARG A 279 -21.34 3.45 49.86
CA ARG A 279 -22.69 3.76 49.37
C ARG A 279 -23.56 4.20 50.56
N ARG A 280 -24.02 5.46 50.52
CA ARG A 280 -25.08 5.95 51.42
C ARG A 280 -26.40 5.29 51.05
N ARG A 281 -27.12 4.82 52.07
CA ARG A 281 -28.52 4.40 52.01
C ARG A 281 -29.44 5.61 51.90
#